data_AF-A0A2E1PE54-F1
#
_entry.id   AF-A0A2E1PE54-F1
#
_cell.length_a   1.000
_cell.length_b   1.000
_cell.length_c   1.000
_cell.angle_alpha   90.00
_cell.angle_beta   90.00
_cell.angle_gamma   90.00
#
_symmetry.space_group_name_H-M   'P 1'
#
loop_
_entity.id
_entity.type
_entity.pdbx_description
1 polymer ?
#
loop_
_entity_poly.entity_id
_entity_poly.type
_entity_poly.pdbx_seq_one_letter_code
_entity_poly.pdbx_strand_id
1 'polypeptide(L)'
;MVIQRELSLFRIKDLSNQIFDYLSLTFYDLETQLDSKLDLTKIKLDTFSDKHFNGSIKDLLKEADQIKGNFPEIFEQIKETTNELRLKFDQIIDKEYIDFTYINKLRSDLNNYIEKIKFS
;
A
#
# COMPACT_ATOMS: atom_id res chain seq x y z
N MET A 1 2.49 7.38 27.06
CA MET A 1 1.49 7.32 25.98
C MET A 1 2.01 7.88 24.64
N VAL A 2 3.00 8.79 24.62
CA VAL A 2 3.61 9.35 23.39
C VAL A 2 4.39 8.31 22.57
N ILE A 3 5.14 7.43 23.25
CA ILE A 3 6.02 6.44 22.59
C ILE A 3 5.24 5.42 21.74
N GLN A 4 4.06 4.98 22.19
CA GLN A 4 3.24 4.03 21.43
C GLN A 4 2.63 4.67 20.16
N ARG A 5 2.28 5.97 20.21
CA ARG A 5 1.82 6.69 19.01
C ARG A 5 2.94 6.81 17.99
N GLU A 6 4.13 7.26 18.40
CA GLU A 6 5.27 7.39 17.47
C GLU A 6 5.67 6.05 16.84
N LEU A 7 5.65 4.96 17.62
CA LEU A 7 5.89 3.61 17.11
C LEU A 7 4.83 3.18 16.08
N SER A 8 3.54 3.42 16.36
CA SER A 8 2.46 3.06 15.44
C SER A 8 2.57 3.85 14.13
N LEU A 9 2.92 5.14 14.20
CA LEU A 9 3.13 5.98 13.02
C LEU A 9 4.31 5.53 12.17
N PHE A 10 5.43 5.22 12.83
CA PHE A 10 6.59 4.69 12.14
C PHE A 10 6.24 3.38 11.43
N ARG A 11 5.45 2.52 12.07
CA ARG A 11 5.01 1.25 11.50
C ARG A 11 4.03 1.42 10.34
N ILE A 12 3.06 2.33 10.44
CA ILE A 12 2.15 2.66 9.34
C ILE A 12 2.95 3.16 8.14
N LYS A 13 3.97 4.01 8.36
CA LYS A 13 4.86 4.51 7.31
C LYS A 13 5.69 3.39 6.69
N ASP A 14 6.26 2.54 7.53
CA ASP A 14 7.08 1.40 7.09
C ASP A 14 6.25 0.42 6.26
N LEU A 15 5.07 0.04 6.74
CA LEU A 15 4.13 -0.83 6.04
C LEU A 15 3.63 -0.20 4.74
N SER A 16 3.36 1.10 4.73
CA SER A 16 3.00 1.83 3.50
C SER A 16 4.13 1.75 2.48
N ASN A 17 5.37 2.04 2.88
CA ASN A 17 6.52 1.90 1.98
C ASN A 17 6.70 0.46 1.49
N GLN A 18 6.54 -0.55 2.35
CA GLN A 18 6.59 -1.96 1.94
C GLN A 18 5.54 -2.26 0.86
N ILE A 19 4.30 -1.79 1.03
CA ILE A 19 3.23 -1.97 0.04
C ILE A 19 3.62 -1.35 -1.31
N PHE A 20 4.20 -0.14 -1.30
CA PHE A 20 4.67 0.52 -2.52
C PHE A 20 5.89 -0.18 -3.14
N ASP A 21 6.81 -0.70 -2.35
CA ASP A 21 7.95 -1.48 -2.84
C ASP A 21 7.47 -2.78 -3.50
N TYR A 22 6.52 -3.50 -2.90
CA TYR A 22 5.91 -4.68 -3.51
C TYR A 22 5.19 -4.35 -4.81
N LEU A 23 4.48 -3.22 -4.86
CA LEU A 23 3.81 -2.75 -6.05
C LEU A 23 4.81 -2.36 -7.15
N SER A 24 5.93 -1.74 -6.79
CA SER A 24 7.01 -1.40 -7.72
C SER A 24 7.70 -2.66 -8.28
N LEU A 25 7.95 -3.67 -7.43
CA LEU A 25 8.50 -4.96 -7.85
C LEU A 25 7.54 -5.71 -8.78
N THR A 26 6.25 -5.74 -8.42
CA THR A 26 5.16 -6.30 -9.25
C THR A 26 5.16 -5.66 -10.62
N PHE A 27 5.30 -4.33 -10.67
CA PHE A 27 5.37 -3.60 -11.92
C PHE A 27 6.62 -3.93 -12.73
N TYR A 28 7.81 -3.89 -12.13
CA TYR A 28 9.06 -4.17 -12.84
C TYR A 28 9.06 -5.58 -13.46
N ASP A 29 8.49 -6.53 -12.73
CA ASP A 29 8.34 -7.91 -13.19
C ASP A 29 7.27 -8.01 -14.31
N LEU A 30 6.17 -7.25 -14.25
CA LEU A 30 5.18 -7.13 -15.34
C LEU A 30 5.72 -6.44 -16.60
N GLU A 31 6.49 -5.36 -16.47
CA GLU A 31 7.11 -4.63 -17.59
C GLU A 31 8.13 -5.53 -18.30
N THR A 32 8.98 -6.21 -17.54
CA THR A 32 9.94 -7.19 -18.06
C THR A 32 9.23 -8.37 -18.77
N GLN A 33 8.05 -8.78 -18.30
CA GLN A 33 7.22 -9.83 -18.92
C GLN A 33 6.48 -9.40 -20.19
N LEU A 34 6.11 -8.11 -20.32
CA LEU A 34 5.58 -7.60 -21.60
C LEU A 34 6.63 -7.71 -22.71
N ASP A 35 7.91 -7.54 -22.35
CA ASP A 35 9.05 -7.73 -23.25
C ASP A 35 9.38 -9.23 -23.46
N SER A 36 9.27 -10.05 -22.41
CA SER A 36 9.50 -11.49 -22.44
C SER A 36 8.20 -12.30 -22.37
N LYS A 37 7.68 -12.66 -23.55
CA LYS A 37 6.49 -13.49 -23.88
C LYS A 37 6.30 -14.83 -23.10
N LEU A 38 6.24 -14.82 -21.77
CA LEU A 38 6.26 -16.01 -20.91
C LEU A 38 5.17 -15.98 -19.84
N ASP A 39 4.18 -16.87 -19.97
CA ASP A 39 2.93 -16.93 -19.18
C ASP A 39 3.08 -17.55 -17.77
N LEU A 40 4.22 -18.21 -17.48
CA LEU A 40 4.44 -18.95 -16.22
C LEU A 40 4.63 -18.04 -14.99
N THR A 41 5.06 -16.79 -15.20
CA THR A 41 5.36 -15.84 -14.13
C THR A 41 4.12 -15.08 -13.66
N LYS A 42 3.08 -14.98 -14.53
CA LYS A 42 1.80 -14.31 -14.22
C LYS A 42 1.13 -14.93 -12.99
N ILE A 43 1.08 -16.26 -12.91
CA ILE A 43 0.52 -17.01 -11.77
C ILE A 43 1.32 -16.78 -10.48
N LYS A 44 2.66 -16.68 -10.58
CA LYS A 44 3.53 -16.42 -9.43
C LYS A 44 3.35 -15.01 -8.89
N LEU A 45 3.18 -14.04 -9.78
CA LEU A 45 3.04 -12.62 -9.47
C LEU A 45 1.66 -12.36 -8.84
N ASP A 46 0.61 -12.95 -9.41
CA ASP A 46 -0.73 -13.04 -8.82
C ASP A 46 -0.66 -13.58 -7.38
N THR A 47 0.04 -14.69 -7.18
CA THR A 47 0.03 -15.36 -5.87
C THR A 47 0.96 -14.69 -4.84
N PHE A 48 2.13 -14.22 -5.26
CA PHE A 48 3.15 -13.66 -4.38
C PHE A 48 2.80 -12.23 -4.00
N SER A 49 2.54 -11.40 -5.00
CA SER A 49 2.26 -10.00 -4.76
C SER A 49 0.90 -9.83 -4.11
N ASP A 50 -0.15 -10.58 -4.49
CA ASP A 50 -1.44 -10.50 -3.78
C ASP A 50 -1.32 -10.93 -2.31
N LYS A 51 -0.61 -12.03 -2.00
CA LYS A 51 -0.44 -12.46 -0.60
C LYS A 51 0.34 -11.47 0.25
N HIS A 52 1.47 -10.97 -0.26
CA HIS A 52 2.30 -10.02 0.49
C HIS A 52 1.61 -8.67 0.60
N PHE A 53 0.99 -8.19 -0.47
CA PHE A 53 0.20 -6.96 -0.47
C PHE A 53 -0.99 -7.06 0.49
N ASN A 54 -1.83 -8.09 0.41
CA ASN A 54 -2.94 -8.28 1.36
C ASN A 54 -2.46 -8.42 2.81
N GLY A 55 -1.31 -9.06 3.03
CA GLY A 55 -0.68 -9.16 4.34
C GLY A 55 -0.33 -7.78 4.90
N SER A 56 0.45 -7.00 4.15
CA SER A 56 0.87 -5.66 4.55
C SER A 56 -0.30 -4.68 4.70
N ILE A 57 -1.33 -4.77 3.85
CA ILE A 57 -2.59 -4.01 3.98
C ILE A 57 -3.28 -4.35 5.31
N LYS A 58 -3.37 -5.63 5.68
CA LYS A 58 -3.96 -6.07 6.94
C LYS A 58 -3.20 -5.55 8.15
N ASP A 59 -1.87 -5.66 8.13
CA ASP A 59 -1.03 -5.13 9.21
C ASP A 59 -1.12 -3.60 9.29
N LEU A 60 -1.18 -2.90 8.15
CA LEU A 60 -1.34 -1.44 8.13
C LEU A 60 -2.66 -1.00 8.72
N LEU A 61 -3.77 -1.67 8.38
CA LEU A 61 -5.07 -1.40 8.98
C LEU A 61 -5.11 -1.71 10.48
N LYS A 62 -4.40 -2.75 10.91
CA LYS A 62 -4.32 -3.13 12.33
C LYS A 62 -3.53 -2.10 13.15
N GLU A 63 -2.43 -1.60 12.62
CA GLU A 63 -1.67 -0.51 13.25
C GLU A 63 -2.44 0.82 13.17
N ALA A 64 -3.15 1.08 12.07
CA ALA A 64 -4.04 2.24 11.95
C ALA A 64 -5.21 2.17 12.95
N ASP A 65 -5.74 0.99 13.26
CA ASP A 65 -6.79 0.83 14.27
C ASP A 65 -6.30 1.20 15.68
N GLN A 66 -5.00 1.03 15.98
CA GLN A 66 -4.43 1.48 17.25
C GLN A 66 -4.45 3.00 17.42
N ILE A 67 -4.37 3.75 16.31
CA ILE A 67 -4.46 5.22 16.34
C ILE A 67 -5.90 5.74 16.21
N LYS A 68 -6.86 4.90 15.78
CA LYS A 68 -8.28 5.25 15.63
C LYS A 68 -8.90 5.85 16.89
N GLY A 69 -8.51 5.36 18.07
CA GLY A 69 -9.00 5.90 19.34
C GLY A 69 -8.59 7.35 19.60
N ASN A 70 -7.55 7.84 18.91
CA ASN A 70 -7.04 9.19 19.02
C ASN A 70 -7.33 10.05 17.77
N PHE A 71 -7.32 9.45 16.58
CA PHE A 71 -7.48 10.11 15.29
C PHE A 71 -8.37 9.27 14.36
N PRO A 72 -9.70 9.23 14.62
CA PRO A 72 -10.63 8.45 13.81
C PRO A 72 -10.70 8.93 12.36
N GLU A 73 -10.61 10.25 12.13
CA GLU A 73 -10.60 10.83 10.77
C GLU A 73 -9.39 10.37 9.96
N ILE A 74 -8.21 10.32 10.58
CA ILE A 74 -6.99 9.90 9.89
C ILE A 74 -6.99 8.39 9.65
N PHE A 75 -7.57 7.61 10.56
CA PHE A 75 -7.82 6.19 10.32
C PHE A 75 -8.72 5.96 9.10
N GLU A 76 -9.83 6.71 8.96
CA GLU A 76 -10.70 6.59 7.79
C GLU A 76 -9.97 6.97 6.49
N GLN A 77 -9.15 8.03 6.51
CA GLN A 77 -8.34 8.44 5.35
C GLN A 77 -7.33 7.36 4.95
N ILE A 78 -6.56 6.83 5.92
CA ILE A 78 -5.62 5.73 5.67
C ILE A 78 -6.36 4.54 5.09
N LYS A 79 -7.49 4.14 5.68
CA LYS A 79 -8.28 3.00 5.22
C LYS A 79 -8.81 3.20 3.80
N GLU A 80 -9.31 4.38 3.47
CA GLU A 80 -9.84 4.71 2.15
C GLU A 80 -8.74 4.65 1.09
N THR A 81 -7.62 5.33 1.31
CA THR A 81 -6.45 5.29 0.40
C THR A 81 -5.89 3.89 0.25
N THR A 82 -5.86 3.11 1.32
CA THR A 82 -5.38 1.72 1.33
C THR A 82 -6.30 0.81 0.50
N ASN A 83 -7.62 1.00 0.59
CA ASN A 83 -8.60 0.28 -0.23
C ASN A 83 -8.52 0.69 -1.70
N GLU A 84 -8.38 1.98 -2.01
CA GLU A 84 -8.16 2.46 -3.37
C GLU A 84 -6.89 1.87 -3.98
N LEU A 85 -5.79 1.84 -3.22
CA LEU A 85 -4.53 1.25 -3.63
C LEU A 85 -4.69 -0.24 -3.96
N ARG A 86 -5.49 -0.97 -3.16
CA ARG A 86 -5.81 -2.38 -3.43
C ARG A 86 -6.60 -2.56 -4.71
N LEU A 87 -7.64 -1.76 -4.94
CA LEU A 87 -8.41 -1.83 -6.19
C LEU A 87 -7.52 -1.55 -7.40
N LYS A 88 -6.59 -0.61 -7.28
CA LYS A 88 -5.58 -0.35 -8.32
C LYS A 88 -4.62 -1.50 -8.49
N PHE A 89 -4.19 -2.14 -7.41
CA PHE A 89 -3.34 -3.31 -7.47
C PHE A 89 -4.01 -4.48 -8.21
N ASP A 90 -5.28 -4.77 -7.90
CA ASP A 90 -6.11 -5.74 -8.63
C ASP A 90 -6.19 -5.38 -10.13
N GLN A 91 -6.43 -4.10 -10.48
CA GLN A 91 -6.46 -3.65 -11.89
C GLN A 91 -5.12 -3.83 -12.63
N ILE A 92 -4.00 -3.67 -11.92
CA ILE A 92 -2.65 -3.88 -12.46
C ILE A 92 -2.41 -5.37 -12.74
N ILE A 93 -2.81 -6.23 -11.80
CA ILE A 93 -2.71 -7.69 -11.94
C ILE A 93 -3.59 -8.19 -13.09
N ASP A 94 -4.80 -7.64 -13.23
CA ASP A 94 -5.72 -7.97 -14.32
C ASP A 94 -5.25 -7.43 -15.70
N LYS A 95 -4.14 -6.67 -15.73
CA LYS A 95 -3.49 -6.12 -16.93
C LYS A 95 -4.35 -5.13 -17.74
N GLU A 96 -5.31 -4.46 -17.11
CA GLU A 96 -6.17 -3.50 -17.83
C GLU A 96 -5.45 -2.16 -18.08
N TYR A 97 -4.93 -1.51 -17.03
CA TYR A 97 -4.31 -0.19 -17.12
C TYR A 97 -3.56 0.18 -15.83
N ILE A 98 -2.36 0.75 -15.96
CA ILE A 98 -1.50 1.13 -14.84
C ILE A 98 -1.32 2.65 -14.82
N ASP A 99 -1.97 3.31 -13.85
CA ASP A 99 -1.85 4.76 -13.68
C ASP A 99 -0.82 5.13 -12.61
N PHE A 100 0.43 5.31 -13.03
CA PHE A 100 1.54 5.71 -12.16
C PHE A 100 1.31 7.01 -11.42
N THR A 101 0.65 7.96 -12.08
CA THR A 101 0.35 9.27 -11.51
C THR A 101 -0.56 9.11 -10.31
N TYR A 102 -1.57 8.24 -10.43
CA TYR A 102 -2.51 7.95 -9.36
C TYR A 102 -1.86 7.18 -8.20
N ILE A 103 -1.00 6.20 -8.47
CA ILE A 103 -0.29 5.45 -7.43
C ILE A 103 0.66 6.37 -6.63
N ASN A 104 1.40 7.24 -7.31
CA ASN A 104 2.23 8.23 -6.62
C ASN A 104 1.40 9.23 -5.83
N LYS A 105 0.21 9.59 -6.33
CA LYS A 105 -0.74 10.43 -5.58
C LYS A 105 -1.17 9.75 -4.28
N LEU A 106 -1.61 8.49 -4.34
CA LEU A 106 -1.98 7.69 -3.15
C LEU A 106 -0.83 7.60 -2.14
N ARG A 107 0.42 7.46 -2.61
CA ARG A 107 1.61 7.48 -1.75
C ARG A 107 1.79 8.83 -1.05
N SER A 108 1.58 9.92 -1.80
CA SER A 108 1.71 11.28 -1.28
C SER A 108 0.62 11.59 -0.26
N ASP A 109 -0.62 11.17 -0.53
CA ASP A 109 -1.75 11.30 0.40
C ASP A 109 -1.49 10.52 1.70
N LEU A 110 -1.04 9.25 1.62
CA LEU A 110 -0.63 8.45 2.78
C LEU A 110 0.46 9.13 3.61
N ASN A 111 1.50 9.68 2.96
CA ASN A 111 2.55 10.40 3.67
C ASN A 111 2.03 11.67 4.34
N ASN A 112 1.16 12.45 3.66
CA ASN A 112 0.54 13.64 4.23
C ASN A 112 -0.29 13.31 5.47
N TYR A 113 -1.06 12.21 5.45
CA TYR A 113 -1.81 11.77 6.62
C TYR A 113 -0.89 11.42 7.79
N ILE A 114 0.20 10.69 7.52
CA ILE A 114 1.18 10.33 8.54
C ILE A 114 1.86 11.57 9.12
N GLU A 115 2.21 12.56 8.28
CA GLU A 115 2.79 13.82 8.74
C GLU A 115 1.82 14.62 9.62
N LYS A 116 0.52 14.67 9.28
CA LYS A 116 -0.50 15.32 10.11
C LYS A 116 -0.57 14.74 11.52
N ILE A 117 -0.39 13.42 11.67
CA ILE A 117 -0.37 12.78 13.00
C ILE A 117 0.94 13.08 13.74
N LYS A 118 2.06 13.25 13.02
CA LYS A 118 3.36 13.56 13.63
C LYS A 118 3.43 14.98 14.23
N PHE A 119 2.60 15.89 13.74
CA PHE A 119 2.54 17.30 14.18
C PHE A 119 1.32 17.65 15.06
N SER A 120 0.46 16.67 15.41
CA SER A 120 -0.70 16.85 16.34
C SER A 120 -0.43 16.25 17.71
#